data_AF-A0A4R6BX99-F1
#
_entry.id   AF-A0A4R6BX99-F1
#
_cell.length_a   1.000
_cell.length_b   1.000
_cell.length_c   1.000
_cell.angle_alpha   90.00
_cell.angle_beta   90.00
_cell.angle_gamma   90.00
#
_symmetry.space_group_name_H-M   'P 1'
#
loop_
_entity.id
_entity.type
_entity.pdbx_description
1 polymer ?
#
loop_
_entity_poly.entity_id
_entity_poly.type
_entity_poly.pdbx_seq_one_letter_code
_entity_poly.pdbx_strand_id
1 'polypeptide(L)'
;MNDFIKIPKRLAVISLIILTIIILLITLLYFSASSDFVQDFLAGQAGDSALPESTKALKEALLPLIVMILFPWALNLLGILYLNRYIIVSAVMFIVAGLLLLFTVVIPVLLITAGTMLIIRHRHYINHEKYKSYYE
;
A
#
# COMPACT_ATOMS: atom_id res chain seq x y z
N MET A 1 -18.00 2.01 -19.90
CA MET A 1 -17.64 1.35 -18.62
C MET A 1 -16.17 1.57 -18.19
N ASN A 2 -15.18 1.55 -19.09
CA ASN A 2 -13.76 1.64 -18.66
C ASN A 2 -13.32 3.01 -18.11
N ASP A 3 -13.93 4.12 -18.52
CA ASP A 3 -13.40 5.45 -18.18
C ASP A 3 -13.59 5.84 -16.70
N PHE A 4 -14.67 5.40 -16.04
CA PHE A 4 -14.92 5.77 -14.65
C PHE A 4 -13.94 5.10 -13.67
N ILE A 5 -13.39 3.94 -14.04
CA ILE A 5 -12.47 3.13 -13.23
C ILE A 5 -11.01 3.62 -13.37
N LYS A 6 -10.66 4.31 -14.46
CA LYS A 6 -9.28 4.71 -14.78
C LYS A 6 -8.60 5.50 -13.67
N ILE A 7 -9.26 6.51 -13.11
CA ILE A 7 -8.65 7.39 -12.09
C ILE A 7 -8.42 6.63 -10.78
N PRO A 8 -9.44 5.98 -10.17
CA PRO A 8 -9.20 5.18 -8.97
C PRO A 8 -8.15 4.09 -9.16
N LYS A 9 -8.15 3.43 -10.32
CA LYS A 9 -7.13 2.41 -10.65
C LYS A 9 -5.72 3.00 -10.66
N ARG A 10 -5.53 4.18 -11.27
CA ARG A 10 -4.22 4.85 -11.29
C ARG A 10 -3.75 5.21 -9.88
N LEU A 11 -4.63 5.73 -9.04
CA LEU A 11 -4.29 6.03 -7.64
C LEU A 11 -3.85 4.77 -6.87
N ALA A 12 -4.58 3.67 -7.02
CA ALA A 12 -4.24 2.39 -6.41
C ALA A 12 -2.94 1.79 -6.97
N VAL A 13 -2.68 1.93 -8.27
CA VAL A 13 -1.42 1.50 -8.88
C VAL A 13 -0.23 2.33 -8.39
N ILE A 14 -0.39 3.65 -8.29
CA ILE A 14 0.66 4.54 -7.75
C ILE A 14 0.96 4.17 -6.30
N SER A 15 -0.05 3.95 -5.47
CA SER A 15 0.17 3.53 -4.09
C SER A 15 0.82 2.14 -4.01
N LEU A 16 0.49 1.21 -4.91
CA LEU A 16 1.14 -0.10 -4.99
C LEU A 16 2.62 0.04 -5.35
N ILE A 17 2.97 0.90 -6.31
CA ILE A 17 4.37 1.17 -6.69
C ILE A 17 5.13 1.72 -5.48
N ILE A 18 4.59 2.73 -4.80
CA ILE A 18 5.21 3.32 -3.60
C ILE A 18 5.41 2.26 -2.51
N LEU A 19 4.40 1.45 -2.21
CA LEU A 19 4.50 0.37 -1.22
C LEU A 19 5.56 -0.66 -1.62
N THR A 20 5.63 -1.01 -2.91
CA THR A 20 6.63 -1.97 -3.42
C THR A 20 8.04 -1.43 -3.24
N ILE A 21 8.28 -0.15 -3.54
CA ILE A 21 9.57 0.50 -3.32
C ILE A 21 9.92 0.49 -1.83
N ILE A 22 8.98 0.84 -0.95
CA ILE A 22 9.19 0.86 0.50
C ILE A 22 9.55 -0.55 1.00
N ILE A 23 8.77 -1.58 0.66
CA ILE A 23 9.05 -2.97 1.03
C ILE A 23 10.43 -3.39 0.55
N LEU A 24 10.79 -3.09 -0.70
CA LEU A 24 12.10 -3.41 -1.26
C LEU A 24 13.23 -2.73 -0.50
N LEU A 25 13.10 -1.45 -0.16
CA LEU A 25 14.11 -0.70 0.59
C LEU A 25 14.32 -1.28 2.00
N ILE A 26 13.23 -1.57 2.71
CA ILE A 26 13.28 -2.15 4.06
C ILE A 26 13.88 -3.56 4.02
N THR A 27 13.51 -4.35 3.02
CA THR A 27 14.03 -5.70 2.82
C THR A 27 15.51 -5.67 2.49
N LEU A 28 15.92 -4.76 1.60
CA LEU A 28 17.33 -4.55 1.26
C LEU A 28 18.12 -4.13 2.49
N LEU A 29 17.61 -3.19 3.29
CA LEU A 29 18.22 -2.77 4.55
C LEU A 29 18.34 -3.93 5.55
N TYR A 30 17.32 -4.79 5.65
CA TYR A 30 17.33 -5.97 6.52
C TYR A 30 18.46 -6.95 6.16
N PHE A 31 18.63 -7.24 4.86
CA PHE A 31 19.69 -8.12 4.38
C PHE A 31 21.07 -7.44 4.41
N SER A 32 21.14 -6.14 4.15
CA SER A 32 22.38 -5.36 4.20
C SER A 32 22.76 -4.91 5.61
N ALA A 33 21.97 -5.21 6.64
CA ALA A 33 22.26 -4.82 8.02
C ALA A 33 23.61 -5.36 8.54
N SER A 34 24.12 -6.43 7.92
CA SER A 34 25.44 -7.01 8.23
C SER A 34 26.54 -6.59 7.25
N SER A 35 26.26 -5.67 6.32
CA SER A 35 27.28 -5.13 5.40
C SER A 35 28.19 -4.13 6.10
N ASP A 36 29.44 -4.02 5.64
CA ASP A 36 30.46 -3.14 6.21
C ASP A 36 29.98 -1.69 6.29
N PHE A 37 29.32 -1.18 5.25
CA PHE A 37 28.76 0.18 5.24
C PHE A 37 27.75 0.44 6.38
N VAL A 38 26.84 -0.50 6.62
CA VAL A 38 25.83 -0.34 7.69
C VAL A 38 26.46 -0.56 9.06
N GLN A 39 27.42 -1.49 9.17
CA GLN A 39 28.17 -1.70 10.40
C GLN A 39 29.01 -0.47 10.76
N ASP A 40 29.69 0.17 9.81
CA ASP A 40 30.44 1.41 10.04
C ASP A 40 29.52 2.54 10.53
N PHE A 41 28.33 2.66 9.93
CA PHE A 41 27.31 3.61 10.37
C PHE A 41 26.83 3.33 11.81
N LEU A 42 26.57 2.06 12.14
CA LEU A 42 26.15 1.65 13.48
C LEU A 42 27.28 1.80 14.51
N ALA A 43 28.53 1.51 14.13
CA ALA A 43 29.72 1.69 14.95
C ALA A 43 29.91 3.16 15.31
N GLY A 44 29.73 4.06 14.33
CA GLY A 44 29.79 5.51 14.54
C GLY A 44 28.74 6.05 15.52
N GLN A 45 27.62 5.33 15.73
CA GLN A 45 26.57 5.71 16.69
C GLN A 45 26.68 5.02 18.05
N ALA A 46 26.96 3.71 18.05
CA ALA A 46 26.85 2.87 19.24
C ALA A 46 28.22 2.44 19.82
N GLY A 47 29.31 2.65 19.08
CA GLY A 47 30.63 2.13 19.39
C GLY A 47 30.78 0.64 19.08
N ASP A 48 32.03 0.19 18.89
CA ASP A 48 32.34 -1.17 18.42
C ASP A 48 31.84 -2.28 19.35
N SER A 49 31.75 -2.02 20.65
CA SER A 49 31.30 -2.99 21.65
C SER A 49 29.79 -3.25 21.62
N ALA A 50 28.99 -2.34 21.06
CA ALA A 50 27.53 -2.45 20.99
C ALA A 50 27.01 -2.81 19.58
N LEU A 51 27.92 -3.06 18.63
CA LEU A 51 27.59 -3.41 17.24
C LEU A 51 26.69 -4.66 17.09
N PRO A 52 26.95 -5.79 17.79
CA PRO A 52 26.12 -6.98 17.65
C PRO A 52 24.69 -6.76 18.14
N GLU A 53 24.53 -6.05 19.26
CA GLU A 53 23.23 -5.74 19.84
C GLU A 53 22.45 -4.74 18.99
N SER A 54 23.13 -3.71 18.48
CA SER A 54 22.51 -2.70 17.61
C SER A 54 22.04 -3.28 16.27
N THR A 55 22.83 -4.18 15.68
CA THR A 55 22.46 -4.90 14.45
C THR A 55 21.25 -5.81 14.68
N LYS A 56 21.22 -6.51 15.82
CA LYS A 56 20.10 -7.37 16.22
C LYS A 56 18.83 -6.56 16.43
N ALA A 57 18.91 -5.46 17.18
CA ALA A 57 17.79 -4.56 17.43
C ALA A 57 17.22 -3.97 16.11
N LEU A 58 18.09 -3.58 15.17
CA LEU A 58 17.68 -3.12 13.85
C LEU A 58 16.87 -4.20 13.11
N LYS A 59 17.38 -5.44 13.05
CA LYS A 59 16.66 -6.55 12.39
C LYS A 59 15.33 -6.89 13.08
N GLU A 60 15.30 -6.85 14.41
CA GLU A 60 14.09 -7.08 15.20
C GLU A 60 13.03 -5.98 15.00
N ALA A 61 13.44 -4.74 14.72
CA ALA A 61 12.51 -3.66 14.37
C ALA A 61 12.02 -3.72 12.91
N LEU A 62 12.89 -4.11 11.97
CA LEU A 62 12.56 -4.14 10.54
C LEU A 62 11.63 -5.32 10.18
N LEU A 63 11.80 -6.49 10.80
CA LEU A 63 11.03 -7.69 10.44
C LEU A 63 9.49 -7.50 10.65
N PRO A 64 9.00 -7.02 11.82
CA PRO A 64 7.58 -6.75 12.02
C PRO A 64 7.05 -5.71 11.02
N LEU A 65 7.88 -4.72 10.69
CA LEU A 65 7.51 -3.65 9.78
C LEU A 65 7.32 -4.16 8.34
N ILE A 66 8.16 -5.09 7.87
CA ILE A 66 7.96 -5.79 6.60
C ILE A 66 6.63 -6.54 6.60
N VAL A 67 6.36 -7.34 7.63
CA VAL A 67 5.13 -8.14 7.75
C VAL A 67 3.89 -7.25 7.78
N MET A 68 3.95 -6.14 8.52
CA MET A 68 2.85 -5.18 8.65
C MET A 68 2.50 -4.51 7.32
N ILE A 69 3.49 -4.23 6.47
CA ILE A 69 3.28 -3.57 5.17
C ILE A 69 2.83 -4.58 4.09
N LEU A 70 3.24 -5.85 4.19
CA LEU A 70 2.88 -6.89 3.23
C LEU A 70 1.36 -7.11 3.13
N PHE A 71 0.64 -7.05 4.24
CA PHE A 71 -0.81 -7.32 4.25
C PHE A 71 -1.62 -6.23 3.51
N PRO A 72 -1.45 -4.92 3.79
CA PRO A 72 -2.04 -3.84 2.99
C PRO A 72 -1.59 -3.85 1.53
N TRP A 73 -0.34 -4.21 1.25
CA TRP A 73 0.17 -4.36 -0.12
C TRP A 73 -0.61 -5.43 -0.89
N ALA A 74 -0.83 -6.59 -0.27
CA ALA A 74 -1.61 -7.68 -0.86
C ALA A 74 -3.08 -7.27 -1.07
N LEU A 75 -3.71 -6.61 -0.11
CA LEU A 75 -5.08 -6.09 -0.24
C LEU A 75 -5.20 -5.08 -1.39
N ASN A 76 -4.24 -4.18 -1.54
CA ASN A 76 -4.22 -3.24 -2.66
C ASN A 76 -4.07 -3.97 -4.00
N LEU A 77 -3.17 -4.94 -4.10
CA LEU A 77 -2.99 -5.76 -5.30
C LEU A 77 -4.29 -6.50 -5.67
N LEU A 78 -4.92 -7.18 -4.71
CA LEU A 78 -6.20 -7.86 -4.91
C LEU A 78 -7.30 -6.89 -5.32
N GLY A 79 -7.36 -5.71 -4.70
CA GLY A 79 -8.30 -4.65 -5.07
C GLY A 79 -8.16 -4.23 -6.54
N ILE A 80 -6.93 -4.10 -7.04
CA ILE A 80 -6.64 -3.77 -8.45
C ILE A 80 -7.05 -4.92 -9.38
N LEU A 81 -6.75 -6.17 -9.02
CA LEU A 81 -7.05 -7.35 -9.85
C LEU A 81 -8.56 -7.59 -9.98
N TYR A 82 -9.31 -7.45 -8.90
CA TYR A 82 -10.76 -7.68 -8.89
C TYR A 82 -11.60 -6.50 -9.36
N LEU A 83 -10.98 -5.36 -9.65
CA LEU A 83 -11.63 -4.09 -9.95
C LEU A 83 -12.64 -4.17 -11.10
N ASN A 84 -12.37 -5.01 -12.11
CA ASN A 84 -13.22 -5.15 -13.28
C ASN A 84 -14.48 -6.00 -13.00
N ARG A 85 -14.44 -6.90 -12.00
CA ARG A 85 -15.52 -7.85 -11.71
C ARG A 85 -16.33 -7.47 -10.48
N TYR A 86 -15.66 -6.96 -9.43
CA TYR A 86 -16.26 -6.67 -8.13
C TYR A 86 -15.86 -5.28 -7.63
N ILE A 87 -16.41 -4.24 -8.27
CA ILE A 87 -16.04 -2.82 -8.01
C ILE A 87 -16.17 -2.44 -6.53
N ILE A 88 -17.28 -2.81 -5.88
CA ILE A 88 -17.52 -2.48 -4.46
C ILE A 88 -16.55 -3.22 -3.55
N VAL A 89 -16.28 -4.50 -3.81
CA VAL A 89 -15.33 -5.30 -3.01
C VAL A 89 -13.92 -4.70 -3.13
N SER A 90 -13.50 -4.35 -4.34
CA SER A 90 -12.23 -3.66 -4.57
C SER A 90 -12.15 -2.31 -3.85
N ALA A 91 -13.24 -1.53 -3.84
CA ALA A 91 -13.28 -0.26 -3.13
C ALA A 91 -13.11 -0.44 -1.60
N VAL A 92 -13.77 -1.45 -1.02
CA VAL A 92 -13.62 -1.80 0.39
C VAL A 92 -12.18 -2.26 0.68
N MET A 93 -11.59 -3.11 -0.19
CA MET A 93 -10.19 -3.54 -0.04
C MET A 93 -9.22 -2.36 -0.04
N PHE A 94 -9.42 -1.35 -0.90
CA PHE A 94 -8.59 -0.13 -0.88
C PHE A 94 -8.75 0.67 0.40
N ILE A 95 -9.99 0.86 0.90
CA ILE A 95 -10.23 1.59 2.14
C ILE A 95 -9.58 0.87 3.32
N VAL A 96 -9.77 -0.45 3.44
CA VAL A 96 -9.16 -1.25 4.51
C VAL A 96 -7.64 -1.21 4.42
N ALA A 97 -7.06 -1.37 3.24
CA ALA A 97 -5.61 -1.24 3.05
C ALA A 97 -5.10 0.16 3.44
N GLY A 98 -5.83 1.22 3.12
CA GLY A 98 -5.51 2.58 3.53
C GLY A 98 -5.57 2.78 5.05
N LEU A 99 -6.59 2.24 5.71
CA LEU A 99 -6.74 2.33 7.17
C LEU A 99 -5.62 1.60 7.92
N LEU A 100 -5.17 0.47 7.40
CA LEU A 100 -4.04 -0.27 7.98
C LEU A 100 -2.70 0.47 7.83
N LEU A 101 -2.62 1.44 6.92
CA LEU A 101 -1.41 2.21 6.61
C LEU A 101 -1.46 3.65 7.16
N LEU A 102 -2.34 3.96 8.11
CA LEU A 102 -2.51 5.32 8.67
C LEU A 102 -1.21 5.93 9.24
N PHE A 103 -0.23 5.11 9.59
CA PHE A 103 1.10 5.57 10.01
C PHE A 103 1.90 6.23 8.88
N THR A 104 1.54 6.01 7.62
CA THR A 104 2.07 6.74 6.46
C THR A 104 1.00 7.72 6.00
N VAL A 105 1.23 9.04 5.96
CA VAL A 105 0.14 10.00 5.64
C VAL A 105 -0.31 9.90 4.16
N VAL A 106 0.63 9.64 3.24
CA VAL A 106 0.39 9.74 1.80
C VAL A 106 -0.45 8.56 1.26
N ILE A 107 -0.14 7.33 1.68
CA ILE A 107 -0.73 6.11 1.12
C ILE A 107 -2.23 5.93 1.46
N PRO A 108 -2.69 6.17 2.71
CA PRO A 108 -4.10 6.15 3.09
C PRO A 108 -4.91 7.16 2.30
N VAL A 109 -4.39 8.38 2.11
CA VAL A 109 -5.07 9.40 1.33
C VAL A 109 -5.31 8.92 -0.09
N LEU A 110 -4.30 8.33 -0.74
CA LEU A 110 -4.44 7.78 -2.09
C LEU A 110 -5.47 6.64 -2.14
N LEU A 111 -5.38 5.68 -1.21
CA LEU A 111 -6.21 4.47 -1.20
C LEU A 111 -7.66 4.72 -0.79
N ILE A 112 -7.89 5.51 0.26
CA ILE A 112 -9.24 5.87 0.71
C ILE A 112 -9.92 6.74 -0.34
N THR A 113 -9.20 7.67 -0.98
CA THR A 113 -9.74 8.47 -2.08
C THR A 113 -10.09 7.58 -3.29
N ALA A 114 -9.23 6.61 -3.64
CA ALA A 114 -9.53 5.67 -4.71
C ALA A 114 -10.80 4.84 -4.41
N GLY A 115 -10.92 4.30 -3.19
CA GLY A 115 -12.07 3.50 -2.76
C GLY A 115 -13.37 4.31 -2.73
N THR A 116 -13.36 5.50 -2.12
CA THR A 116 -14.53 6.38 -2.07
C THR A 116 -14.99 6.82 -3.46
N MET A 117 -14.06 7.16 -4.36
CA MET A 117 -14.38 7.52 -5.74
C MET A 117 -15.02 6.36 -6.50
N LEU A 118 -14.59 5.12 -6.28
CA LEU A 118 -15.22 3.93 -6.88
C LEU A 118 -16.66 3.76 -6.40
N ILE A 119 -16.93 3.90 -5.10
CA ILE A 119 -18.27 3.78 -4.53
C ILE A 119 -19.20 4.84 -5.12
N ILE A 120 -18.78 6.10 -5.12
CA ILE A 120 -19.58 7.23 -5.62
C ILE A 120 -19.92 7.03 -7.11
N ARG A 121 -18.90 6.73 -7.94
CA ARG A 121 -19.09 6.54 -9.38
C ARG A 121 -19.93 5.32 -9.70
N HIS A 122 -19.73 4.22 -8.98
CA HIS A 122 -20.53 3.01 -9.17
C HIS A 122 -22.00 3.23 -8.82
N ARG A 123 -22.28 3.91 -7.69
CA ARG A 123 -23.66 4.25 -7.31
C ARG A 123 -24.31 5.20 -8.32
N HIS A 124 -23.58 6.19 -8.82
CA HIS A 124 -24.08 7.09 -9.87
C HIS A 124 -24.43 6.33 -11.15
N TYR A 125 -23.55 5.43 -11.61
CA TYR A 125 -23.75 4.60 -12.79
C TYR A 125 -25.00 3.72 -12.68
N ILE A 126 -25.17 3.04 -11.55
CA ILE A 126 -26.37 2.22 -11.30
C ILE A 126 -27.63 3.09 -11.36
N ASN A 127 -27.64 4.26 -10.71
CA ASN A 127 -28.84 5.07 -10.57
C ASN A 127 -29.23 5.84 -11.85
N HIS A 128 -28.27 6.27 -12.67
CA HIS A 128 -28.54 7.21 -13.79
C HIS A 128 -28.28 6.64 -15.18
N GLU A 129 -27.45 5.60 -15.32
CA GLU A 129 -27.09 5.05 -16.64
C GLU A 129 -27.66 3.64 -16.85
N LYS A 130 -27.72 2.81 -15.81
CA LYS A 130 -28.22 1.43 -15.93
C LYS A 130 -29.75 1.35 -16.10
N TYR A 131 -30.50 2.32 -15.56
CA TYR A 131 -31.97 2.36 -15.64
C TYR A 131 -32.51 3.36 -16.67
N LYS A 132 -31.65 3.98 -17.49
CA LYS A 132 -32.08 4.69 -18.69
C LYS A 132 -32.41 3.66 -19.77
N SER A 133 -33.58 3.04 -19.69
CA SER A 133 -34.11 2.25 -20.79
C SER A 133 -35.63 2.44 -20.92
N TYR A 134 -36.02 2.98 -22.08
CA TYR A 134 -37.28 2.81 -22.80
C TYR A 134 -38.52 3.71 -22.56
N TYR A 135 -38.37 4.97 -22.10
CA TYR A 135 -39.48 5.95 -22.22
C TYR A 135 -39.02 7.38 -22.53
N GLU A 136 -38.15 7.54 -23.53
CA GLU A 136 -38.03 8.80 -24.29
C GLU A 136 -38.21 8.49 -25.77
#